data_AF-E3N4F1-F1
#
_entry.id   AF-E3N4F1-F1
#
_cell.length_a   1.000
_cell.length_b   1.000
_cell.length_c   1.000
_cell.angle_alpha   90.00
_cell.angle_beta   90.00
_cell.angle_gamma   90.00
#
_symmetry.space_group_name_H-M   'P 1'
#
loop_
_entity.id
_entity.type
_entity.pdbx_description
1 polymer ?
#
loop_
_entity_poly.entity_id
_entity_poly.type
_entity_poly.pdbx_seq_one_letter_code
_entity_poly.pdbx_strand_id
1 'polypeptide(L)'
;MPQSLTYPALKIVLEYLELMKRFHITKRSSSLRRIEKLVPIRVKELSISESYLFLNDEQISIDTAPEMDFYLAGRQNYVCDKVTLGGPFTDITLPPDFKILTKELISQMRYFVTYLPVIDPRSFPLRKLFTQIEEPAHFDHPILQSVDELEIEDGYDGMLPFIDENITSKTVVFSSCDVPHDDVLKLIRNWEKNGKELGTTYKFDDYKAGSQMSTMCQLKKKLSEFKNKRYNGTTESPFLIIPIDNTTSCINVYSTGQTGEFETILKVEHAKQKR
;
A
#
# COMPACT_ATOMS: atom_id res chain seq x y z
N MET A 1 -20.90 4.23 -50.29
CA MET A 1 -20.08 4.40 -49.07
C MET A 1 -20.51 3.35 -48.06
N PRO A 2 -19.60 2.68 -47.34
CA PRO A 2 -20.00 1.74 -46.30
C PRO A 2 -20.82 2.48 -45.22
N GLN A 3 -21.81 1.79 -44.65
CA GLN A 3 -22.67 2.34 -43.62
C GLN A 3 -21.84 2.68 -42.38
N SER A 4 -21.99 3.90 -41.86
CA SER A 4 -21.30 4.33 -40.64
C SER A 4 -21.77 3.51 -39.44
N LEU A 5 -20.84 3.14 -38.56
CA LEU A 5 -21.18 2.46 -37.31
C LEU A 5 -22.09 3.32 -36.45
N THR A 6 -23.04 2.68 -35.76
CA THR A 6 -23.93 3.34 -34.80
C THR A 6 -23.15 3.74 -33.54
N TYR A 7 -23.69 4.70 -32.79
CA TYR A 7 -23.08 5.17 -31.54
C TYR A 7 -22.81 4.04 -30.51
N PRO A 8 -23.74 3.09 -30.27
CA PRO A 8 -23.45 1.94 -29.39
C PRO A 8 -22.34 1.03 -29.93
N ALA A 9 -22.30 0.80 -31.25
CA ALA A 9 -21.27 -0.03 -31.86
C ALA A 9 -19.87 0.62 -31.72
N LEU A 10 -19.76 1.93 -31.92
CA LEU A 10 -18.51 2.66 -31.71
C LEU A 10 -18.05 2.62 -30.25
N LYS A 11 -18.98 2.71 -29.30
CA LYS A 11 -18.68 2.59 -27.87
C LYS A 11 -18.04 1.23 -27.55
N ILE A 12 -18.63 0.15 -28.05
CA ILE A 12 -18.11 -1.22 -27.87
C ILE A 12 -16.73 -1.36 -28.52
N VAL A 13 -16.56 -0.88 -29.76
CA VAL A 13 -15.25 -0.95 -30.44
C VAL A 13 -14.17 -0.24 -29.61
N LEU A 14 -14.45 0.94 -29.07
CA LEU A 14 -13.51 1.68 -28.23
C LEU A 14 -13.26 1.02 -26.86
N GLU A 15 -14.22 0.25 -26.34
CA GLU A 15 -14.07 -0.48 -25.08
C GLU A 15 -13.09 -1.66 -25.21
N TYR A 16 -13.11 -2.36 -26.34
CA TYR A 16 -12.23 -3.50 -26.58
C TYR A 16 -10.95 -3.17 -27.35
N LEU A 17 -10.79 -1.92 -27.79
CA LEU A 17 -9.56 -1.45 -28.41
C LEU A 17 -8.47 -1.28 -27.34
N GLU A 18 -7.26 -1.73 -27.66
CA GLU A 18 -6.06 -1.50 -26.84
C GLU A 18 -5.92 0.01 -26.50
N LEU A 19 -5.62 0.30 -25.24
CA LEU A 19 -5.79 1.62 -24.63
C LEU A 19 -4.95 2.71 -25.30
N MET A 20 -3.71 2.41 -25.67
CA MET A 20 -2.81 3.36 -26.33
C MET A 20 -3.23 3.64 -27.76
N LYS A 21 -3.64 2.61 -28.53
CA LYS A 21 -4.27 2.80 -29.85
C LYS A 21 -5.55 3.62 -29.75
N ARG A 22 -6.36 3.36 -28.72
CA ARG A 22 -7.58 4.11 -28.44
C ARG A 22 -7.29 5.60 -28.22
N PHE A 23 -6.30 5.96 -27.39
CA PHE A 23 -5.88 7.36 -27.24
C PHE A 23 -5.30 7.95 -28.52
N HIS A 24 -4.49 7.19 -29.26
CA HIS A 24 -3.90 7.66 -30.51
C HIS A 24 -4.98 8.07 -31.53
N ILE A 25 -6.05 7.28 -31.65
CA ILE A 25 -7.16 7.57 -32.56
C ILE A 25 -7.98 8.76 -32.07
N THR A 26 -8.30 8.85 -30.77
CA THR A 26 -9.17 9.92 -30.25
C THR A 26 -8.46 11.26 -30.04
N LYS A 27 -7.12 11.26 -29.97
CA LYS A 27 -6.33 12.48 -30.06
C LYS A 27 -6.52 13.18 -31.42
N ARG A 28 -6.79 12.41 -32.49
CA ARG A 28 -6.97 12.91 -33.87
C ARG A 28 -8.43 13.12 -34.30
N SER A 29 -9.41 12.69 -33.50
CA SER A 29 -10.83 12.77 -33.83
C SER A 29 -11.67 13.23 -32.65
N SER A 30 -12.19 14.45 -32.72
CA SER A 30 -13.04 15.05 -31.66
C SER A 30 -14.37 14.32 -31.49
N SER A 31 -14.95 13.78 -32.58
CA SER A 31 -16.18 12.99 -32.52
C SER A 31 -15.97 11.68 -31.77
N LEU A 32 -14.91 10.93 -32.08
CA LEU A 32 -14.58 9.70 -31.37
C LEU A 32 -14.16 9.97 -29.93
N ARG A 33 -13.45 11.07 -29.66
CA ARG A 33 -13.09 11.50 -28.31
C ARG A 33 -14.30 11.61 -27.39
N ARG A 34 -15.40 12.21 -27.86
CA ARG A 34 -16.63 12.34 -27.06
C ARG A 34 -17.23 10.98 -26.67
N ILE A 35 -17.17 9.99 -27.54
CA ILE A 35 -17.66 8.63 -27.27
C ILE A 35 -16.71 7.92 -26.30
N GLU A 36 -15.42 8.07 -26.55
CA GLU A 36 -14.34 7.44 -25.81
C GLU A 36 -14.30 7.86 -24.35
N LYS A 37 -14.61 9.13 -24.06
CA LYS A 37 -14.75 9.66 -22.70
C LYS A 37 -15.87 9.00 -21.88
N LEU A 38 -16.89 8.40 -22.53
CA LEU A 38 -17.96 7.66 -21.87
C LEU A 38 -17.61 6.20 -21.57
N VAL A 39 -16.47 5.72 -22.06
CA VAL A 39 -16.02 4.35 -21.82
C VAL A 39 -15.00 4.39 -20.69
N PRO A 40 -15.22 3.69 -19.56
CA PRO A 40 -14.26 3.64 -18.47
C PRO A 40 -12.87 3.18 -18.93
N ILE A 41 -11.84 3.68 -18.28
CA ILE A 41 -10.48 3.14 -18.46
C ILE A 41 -10.30 2.04 -17.43
N ARG A 42 -9.91 0.86 -17.90
CA ARG A 42 -9.65 -0.32 -17.06
C ARG A 42 -8.20 -0.71 -17.20
N VAL A 43 -7.45 -0.60 -16.11
CA VAL A 43 -6.03 -0.96 -16.01
C VAL A 43 -5.81 -1.74 -14.73
N LYS A 44 -4.71 -2.48 -14.59
CA LYS A 44 -4.36 -3.10 -13.32
C LYS A 44 -3.77 -2.05 -12.38
N GLU A 45 -2.82 -1.29 -12.90
CA GLU A 45 -2.09 -0.28 -12.15
C GLU A 45 -2.24 1.09 -12.81
N LEU A 46 -2.57 2.09 -12.00
CA LEU A 46 -2.62 3.48 -12.38
C LEU A 46 -1.63 4.24 -11.49
N SER A 47 -0.65 4.93 -12.08
CA SER A 47 0.19 5.86 -11.32
C SER A 47 0.09 7.25 -11.91
N ILE A 48 -0.09 8.25 -11.05
CA ILE A 48 -0.12 9.65 -11.46
C ILE A 48 0.90 10.39 -10.59
N SER A 49 1.89 10.95 -11.27
CA SER A 49 2.84 11.90 -10.71
C SER A 49 2.67 13.27 -11.39
N GLU A 50 3.53 14.21 -11.06
CA GLU A 50 3.47 15.61 -11.53
C GLU A 50 3.51 15.74 -13.05
N SER A 51 4.34 14.91 -13.69
CA SER A 51 4.65 14.96 -15.12
C SER A 51 4.20 13.73 -15.88
N TYR A 52 3.81 12.66 -15.18
CA TYR A 52 3.60 11.37 -15.81
C TYR A 52 2.34 10.67 -15.33
N LEU A 53 1.64 10.10 -16.30
CA LEU A 53 0.57 9.14 -16.12
C LEU A 53 1.09 7.77 -16.58
N PHE A 54 1.08 6.80 -15.68
CA PHE A 54 1.35 5.41 -16.00
C PHE A 54 0.07 4.60 -16.00
N LEU A 55 -0.13 3.84 -17.06
CA LEU A 55 -1.27 2.95 -17.27
C LEU A 55 -0.74 1.54 -17.48
N ASN A 56 -0.63 0.78 -16.39
CA ASN A 56 0.24 -0.39 -16.31
C ASN A 56 1.70 0.03 -16.64
N ASP A 57 2.32 -0.62 -17.63
CA ASP A 57 3.71 -0.36 -18.05
C ASP A 57 3.83 0.79 -19.06
N GLU A 58 2.71 1.40 -19.48
CA GLU A 58 2.70 2.46 -20.49
C GLU A 58 2.82 3.84 -19.83
N GLN A 59 3.87 4.58 -20.19
CA GLN A 59 4.15 5.93 -19.69
C GLN A 59 3.64 7.01 -20.66
N ILE A 60 2.94 8.00 -20.11
CA ILE A 60 2.40 9.15 -20.84
C ILE A 60 2.85 10.43 -20.13
N SER A 61 3.45 11.36 -20.87
CA SER A 61 3.71 12.71 -20.35
C SER A 61 2.41 13.50 -20.23
N ILE A 62 2.25 14.16 -19.08
CA ILE A 62 1.16 15.08 -18.74
C ILE A 62 1.72 16.42 -18.24
N ASP A 63 2.88 16.82 -18.76
CA ASP A 63 3.66 18.01 -18.35
C ASP A 63 2.90 19.33 -18.50
N THR A 64 1.79 19.32 -19.25
CA THR A 64 0.97 20.48 -19.50
C THR A 64 -0.49 20.24 -19.07
N ALA A 65 -1.15 21.27 -18.56
CA ALA A 65 -2.57 21.19 -18.20
C ALA A 65 -3.46 20.66 -19.34
N PRO A 66 -3.28 21.06 -20.62
CA PRO A 66 -4.05 20.49 -21.73
C PRO A 66 -3.82 18.98 -21.95
N GLU A 67 -2.63 18.47 -21.68
CA GLU A 67 -2.35 17.03 -21.76
C GLU A 67 -2.98 16.29 -20.60
N MET A 68 -2.82 16.79 -19.37
CA MET A 68 -3.49 16.25 -18.19
C MET A 68 -5.01 16.20 -18.39
N ASP A 69 -5.63 17.30 -18.84
CA ASP A 69 -7.06 17.37 -19.13
C ASP A 69 -7.48 16.39 -20.24
N PHE A 70 -6.66 16.24 -21.28
CA PHE A 70 -6.94 15.29 -22.35
C PHE A 70 -7.05 13.87 -21.83
N TYR A 71 -6.19 13.46 -20.90
CA TYR A 71 -6.22 12.11 -20.35
C TYR A 71 -7.24 11.99 -19.23
N LEU A 72 -7.28 12.90 -18.25
CA LEU A 72 -8.01 12.70 -17.00
C LEU A 72 -9.43 13.29 -17.00
N ALA A 73 -9.62 14.51 -17.54
CA ALA A 73 -10.87 15.26 -17.40
C ALA A 73 -12.01 14.73 -18.29
N GLY A 74 -13.26 14.92 -17.87
CA GLY A 74 -14.46 14.62 -18.67
C GLY A 74 -14.72 13.13 -18.87
N ARG A 75 -14.13 12.26 -18.05
CA ARG A 75 -14.32 10.80 -18.10
C ARG A 75 -15.17 10.32 -16.93
N GLN A 76 -15.91 9.24 -17.14
CA GLN A 76 -16.81 8.73 -16.09
C GLN A 76 -16.05 8.18 -14.88
N ASN A 77 -15.09 7.26 -15.09
CA ASN A 77 -14.26 6.67 -14.02
C ASN A 77 -13.02 5.98 -14.60
N TYR A 78 -11.96 5.92 -13.80
CA TYR A 78 -10.88 4.95 -13.92
C TYR A 78 -11.17 3.78 -13.00
N VAL A 79 -10.93 2.56 -13.48
CA VAL A 79 -11.06 1.33 -12.69
C VAL A 79 -9.71 0.64 -12.70
N CYS A 80 -9.16 0.44 -11.50
CA CYS A 80 -7.88 -0.22 -11.32
C CYS A 80 -7.86 -1.10 -10.07
N ASP A 81 -6.89 -2.01 -10.00
CA ASP A 81 -6.67 -2.80 -8.79
C ASP A 81 -5.86 -1.97 -7.79
N LYS A 82 -4.87 -1.23 -8.30
CA LYS A 82 -3.93 -0.39 -7.54
C LYS A 82 -3.80 1.00 -8.17
N VAL A 83 -3.91 2.03 -7.33
CA VAL A 83 -3.58 3.41 -7.72
C VAL A 83 -2.43 3.96 -6.87
N THR A 84 -1.48 4.62 -7.53
CA THR A 84 -0.42 5.42 -6.90
C THR A 84 -0.63 6.88 -7.25
N LEU A 85 -0.70 7.74 -6.23
CA LEU A 85 -0.87 9.17 -6.36
C LEU A 85 0.23 9.86 -5.56
N GLY A 86 0.90 10.83 -6.19
CA GLY A 86 1.91 11.66 -5.54
C GLY A 86 3.26 11.64 -6.24
N GLY A 87 4.23 12.31 -5.63
CA GLY A 87 5.56 12.52 -6.16
C GLY A 87 6.39 13.41 -5.22
N PRO A 88 7.73 13.46 -5.41
CA PRO A 88 8.63 14.08 -4.44
C PRO A 88 8.71 15.62 -4.52
N PHE A 89 8.17 16.28 -5.55
CA PHE A 89 8.41 17.72 -5.75
C PHE A 89 7.18 18.60 -5.54
N THR A 90 5.99 18.22 -6.02
CA THR A 90 4.79 19.08 -5.99
C THR A 90 3.45 18.34 -5.83
N ASP A 91 2.45 19.09 -5.37
CA ASP A 91 1.05 18.65 -5.26
C ASP A 91 0.43 18.49 -6.63
N ILE A 92 -0.10 17.30 -6.91
CA ILE A 92 -0.81 17.04 -8.16
C ILE A 92 -2.22 17.60 -8.04
N THR A 93 -2.55 18.58 -8.88
CA THR A 93 -3.92 19.11 -8.99
C THR A 93 -4.70 18.30 -10.02
N LEU A 94 -5.48 17.34 -9.56
CA LEU A 94 -6.30 16.48 -10.43
C LEU A 94 -7.63 17.18 -10.81
N PRO A 95 -8.20 16.90 -12.00
CA PRO A 95 -9.50 17.44 -12.39
C PRO A 95 -10.61 17.09 -11.38
N PRO A 96 -11.55 18.00 -11.07
CA PRO A 96 -12.53 17.80 -10.01
C PRO A 96 -13.55 16.68 -10.31
N ASP A 97 -13.79 16.38 -11.58
CA ASP A 97 -14.65 15.30 -12.05
C ASP A 97 -13.92 13.95 -12.17
N PHE A 98 -12.61 13.93 -11.94
CA PHE A 98 -11.79 12.72 -11.99
C PHE A 98 -12.10 11.81 -10.79
N LYS A 99 -12.47 10.56 -11.09
CA LYS A 99 -12.80 9.54 -10.11
C LYS A 99 -12.13 8.21 -10.42
N ILE A 100 -11.62 7.55 -9.39
CA ILE A 100 -10.93 6.27 -9.44
C ILE A 100 -11.64 5.26 -8.56
N LEU A 101 -12.01 4.13 -9.14
CA LEU A 101 -12.46 2.95 -8.42
C LEU A 101 -11.25 2.02 -8.27
N THR A 102 -10.81 1.81 -7.03
CA THR A 102 -9.64 1.00 -6.68
C THR A 102 -9.90 0.16 -5.43
N LYS A 103 -9.07 -0.83 -5.17
CA LYS A 103 -9.00 -1.51 -3.87
C LYS A 103 -7.74 -1.16 -3.09
N GLU A 104 -6.74 -0.60 -3.77
CA GLU A 104 -5.44 -0.29 -3.18
C GLU A 104 -5.07 1.15 -3.50
N LEU A 105 -4.75 1.93 -2.47
CA LEU A 105 -4.34 3.31 -2.58
C LEU A 105 -2.93 3.46 -2.05
N ILE A 106 -2.03 3.94 -2.90
CA ILE A 106 -0.67 4.33 -2.54
C ILE A 106 -0.60 5.86 -2.60
N SER A 107 -0.60 6.48 -1.43
CA SER A 107 -0.38 7.91 -1.24
C SER A 107 1.10 8.13 -0.98
N GLN A 108 1.85 8.52 -2.01
CA GLN A 108 3.28 8.76 -1.88
C GLN A 108 3.57 10.10 -1.24
N MET A 109 4.49 10.11 -0.27
CA MET A 109 5.06 11.28 0.38
C MET A 109 4.03 12.18 1.09
N ARG A 110 2.83 11.64 1.38
CA ARG A 110 1.70 12.40 1.92
C ARG A 110 0.75 11.54 2.74
N TYR A 111 0.03 12.21 3.64
CA TYR A 111 -1.17 11.66 4.26
C TYR A 111 -2.31 11.50 3.22
N PHE A 112 -2.86 10.29 3.15
CA PHE A 112 -3.79 9.86 2.10
C PHE A 112 -5.08 10.67 1.97
N VAL A 113 -5.49 11.40 3.02
CA VAL A 113 -6.72 12.22 3.01
C VAL A 113 -6.70 13.24 1.86
N THR A 114 -5.51 13.73 1.49
CA THR A 114 -5.28 14.61 0.33
C THR A 114 -5.88 14.06 -0.97
N TYR A 115 -5.88 12.74 -1.14
CA TYR A 115 -6.30 12.08 -2.37
C TYR A 115 -7.72 11.47 -2.30
N LEU A 116 -8.35 11.44 -1.13
CA LEU A 116 -9.73 10.94 -1.01
C LEU A 116 -10.74 11.61 -1.95
N PRO A 117 -10.65 12.93 -2.28
CA PRO A 117 -11.57 13.55 -3.21
C PRO A 117 -11.64 12.90 -4.59
N VAL A 118 -10.58 12.20 -5.04
CA VAL A 118 -10.57 11.51 -6.35
C VAL A 118 -10.89 10.02 -6.26
N ILE A 119 -11.02 9.47 -5.07
CA ILE A 119 -11.40 8.06 -4.88
C ILE A 119 -12.92 7.94 -4.88
N ASP A 120 -13.44 7.04 -5.72
CA ASP A 120 -14.87 6.72 -5.76
C ASP A 120 -15.28 6.04 -4.46
N PRO A 121 -16.39 6.43 -3.80
CA PRO A 121 -16.83 5.84 -2.54
C PRO A 121 -17.03 4.31 -2.56
N ARG A 122 -17.27 3.73 -3.75
CA ARG A 122 -17.37 2.27 -3.92
C ARG A 122 -16.04 1.52 -3.71
N SER A 123 -14.93 2.25 -3.59
CA SER A 123 -13.61 1.71 -3.29
C SER A 123 -13.44 1.33 -1.82
N PHE A 124 -14.33 1.78 -0.92
CA PHE A 124 -14.21 1.55 0.51
C PHE A 124 -15.05 0.36 1.00
N PRO A 125 -14.55 -0.41 1.99
CA PRO A 125 -13.21 -0.30 2.59
C PRO A 125 -12.10 -0.70 1.61
N LEU A 126 -10.94 -0.05 1.74
CA LEU A 126 -9.77 -0.37 0.94
C LEU A 126 -9.15 -1.68 1.43
N ARG A 127 -8.60 -2.46 0.49
CA ARG A 127 -7.81 -3.66 0.80
C ARG A 127 -6.42 -3.29 1.32
N LYS A 128 -5.77 -2.31 0.69
CA LYS A 128 -4.43 -1.85 1.08
C LYS A 128 -4.35 -0.33 1.02
N LEU A 129 -3.71 0.25 2.03
CA LEU A 129 -3.40 1.67 2.08
C LEU A 129 -1.92 1.85 2.38
N PHE A 130 -1.23 2.62 1.54
CA PHE A 130 0.12 3.11 1.79
C PHE A 130 0.05 4.63 1.99
N THR A 131 0.63 5.15 3.07
CA THR A 131 0.55 6.58 3.43
C THR A 131 1.67 6.98 4.39
N GLN A 132 1.98 8.28 4.46
CA GLN A 132 2.72 8.85 5.60
C GLN A 132 1.78 9.14 6.77
N ILE A 133 2.32 9.15 8.00
CA ILE A 133 1.62 9.54 9.22
C ILE A 133 2.50 10.51 10.01
N GLU A 134 2.16 11.80 9.98
CA GLU A 134 2.99 12.85 10.58
C GLU A 134 2.60 13.23 12.01
N GLU A 135 1.34 13.00 12.41
CA GLU A 135 0.84 13.38 13.73
C GLU A 135 -0.16 12.37 14.32
N PRO A 136 -0.31 12.31 15.66
CA PRO A 136 -1.23 11.38 16.31
C PRO A 136 -2.70 11.53 15.87
N ALA A 137 -3.13 12.76 15.56
CA ALA A 137 -4.51 13.03 15.13
C ALA A 137 -4.88 12.32 13.81
N HIS A 138 -3.89 11.93 12.99
CA HIS A 138 -4.13 11.17 11.77
C HIS A 138 -4.73 9.79 12.04
N PHE A 139 -4.53 9.19 13.22
CA PHE A 139 -5.07 7.87 13.57
C PHE A 139 -6.59 7.84 13.76
N ASP A 140 -7.20 9.00 14.00
CA ASP A 140 -8.65 9.11 14.21
C ASP A 140 -9.46 8.91 12.92
N HIS A 141 -8.79 8.86 11.76
CA HIS A 141 -9.47 8.75 10.49
C HIS A 141 -10.09 7.34 10.27
N PRO A 142 -11.41 7.22 9.99
CA PRO A 142 -12.12 5.93 9.93
C PRO A 142 -11.54 4.91 8.93
N ILE A 143 -10.94 5.38 7.84
CA ILE A 143 -10.32 4.49 6.84
C ILE A 143 -9.20 3.64 7.47
N LEU A 144 -8.40 4.19 8.39
CA LEU A 144 -7.35 3.45 9.09
C LEU A 144 -7.89 2.33 9.99
N GLN A 145 -9.19 2.40 10.34
CA GLN A 145 -9.89 1.39 11.14
C GLN A 145 -10.54 0.28 10.30
N SER A 146 -10.50 0.40 8.97
CA SER A 146 -11.26 -0.47 8.06
C SER A 146 -10.40 -1.12 6.99
N VAL A 147 -9.12 -0.74 6.88
CA VAL A 147 -8.20 -1.27 5.88
C VAL A 147 -7.65 -2.64 6.31
N ASP A 148 -7.56 -3.60 5.39
CA ASP A 148 -7.03 -4.93 5.70
C ASP A 148 -5.50 -4.91 5.95
N GLU A 149 -4.79 -4.12 5.13
CA GLU A 149 -3.33 -3.93 5.18
C GLU A 149 -2.98 -2.45 5.16
N LEU A 150 -2.31 -1.98 6.23
CA LEU A 150 -1.77 -0.64 6.35
C LEU A 150 -0.26 -0.68 6.14
N GLU A 151 0.24 0.12 5.22
CA GLU A 151 1.66 0.36 5.00
C GLU A 151 1.98 1.82 5.27
N ILE A 152 3.02 2.06 6.06
CA ILE A 152 3.40 3.37 6.54
C ILE A 152 4.76 3.68 5.95
N GLU A 153 4.82 4.73 5.13
CA GLU A 153 6.02 5.19 4.45
C GLU A 153 6.95 5.98 5.36
N ASP A 154 6.37 6.83 6.19
CA ASP A 154 7.10 7.64 7.15
C ASP A 154 6.21 7.97 8.33
N GLY A 155 6.85 8.26 9.46
CA GLY A 155 6.23 8.36 10.76
C GLY A 155 6.89 9.40 11.66
N TYR A 156 6.42 9.47 12.90
CA TYR A 156 7.05 10.23 13.96
C TYR A 156 7.55 9.31 15.09
N ASP A 157 8.52 9.79 15.87
CA ASP A 157 9.08 9.03 16.99
C ASP A 157 7.99 8.67 18.02
N GLY A 158 7.95 7.40 18.43
CA GLY A 158 6.96 6.93 19.40
C GLY A 158 5.55 6.75 18.82
N MET A 159 5.41 6.64 17.49
CA MET A 159 4.16 6.31 16.82
C MET A 159 3.70 4.85 17.02
N LEU A 160 4.64 3.91 17.21
CA LEU A 160 4.35 2.47 17.27
C LEU A 160 3.29 2.07 18.32
N PRO A 161 3.27 2.61 19.56
CA PRO A 161 2.21 2.35 20.52
C PRO A 161 0.83 2.82 20.05
N PHE A 162 0.75 4.00 19.41
CA PHE A 162 -0.52 4.51 18.88
C PHE A 162 -1.07 3.60 17.79
N ILE A 163 -0.19 3.07 16.93
CA ILE A 163 -0.58 2.10 15.91
C ILE A 163 -1.09 0.81 16.56
N ASP A 164 -0.36 0.28 17.53
CA ASP A 164 -0.72 -0.97 18.20
C ASP A 164 -2.08 -0.90 18.92
N GLU A 165 -2.38 0.26 19.50
CA GLU A 165 -3.61 0.54 20.25
C GLU A 165 -4.80 0.91 19.35
N ASN A 166 -4.56 1.70 18.30
CA ASN A 166 -5.65 2.30 17.51
C ASN A 166 -5.88 1.61 16.17
N ILE A 167 -4.93 0.86 15.59
CA ILE A 167 -5.12 0.25 14.26
C ILE A 167 -5.67 -1.18 14.39
N THR A 168 -6.77 -1.45 13.66
CA THR A 168 -7.44 -2.75 13.61
C THR A 168 -6.88 -3.69 12.54
N SER A 169 -6.11 -3.16 11.57
CA SER A 169 -5.51 -3.94 10.49
C SER A 169 -4.63 -5.05 11.04
N LYS A 170 -4.84 -6.27 10.53
CA LYS A 170 -4.03 -7.43 10.94
C LYS A 170 -2.62 -7.37 10.38
N THR A 171 -2.43 -6.68 9.27
CA THR A 171 -1.12 -6.49 8.66
C THR A 171 -0.75 -5.03 8.70
N VAL A 172 0.32 -4.70 9.40
CA VAL A 172 0.92 -3.37 9.40
C VAL A 172 2.36 -3.48 8.92
N VAL A 173 2.74 -2.65 7.97
CA VAL A 173 4.07 -2.63 7.37
C VAL A 173 4.67 -1.24 7.55
N PHE A 174 5.88 -1.18 8.08
CA PHE A 174 6.67 0.03 8.19
C PHE A 174 7.74 -0.02 7.10
N SER A 175 7.42 0.61 5.97
CA SER A 175 8.29 0.74 4.81
C SER A 175 8.96 2.10 4.86
N SER A 176 10.24 2.24 4.52
CA SER A 176 10.98 3.53 4.57
C SER A 176 11.10 4.21 5.95
N CYS A 177 10.45 3.67 6.98
CA CYS A 177 10.47 4.18 8.35
C CYS A 177 11.51 3.43 9.21
N ASP A 178 12.50 4.15 9.76
CA ASP A 178 13.50 3.58 10.68
C ASP A 178 12.92 3.47 12.10
N VAL A 179 12.16 2.39 12.34
CA VAL A 179 11.59 2.13 13.67
C VAL A 179 12.69 1.69 14.64
N PRO A 180 12.93 2.41 15.76
CA PRO A 180 13.96 2.03 16.71
C PRO A 180 13.74 0.63 17.27
N HIS A 181 14.79 -0.20 17.28
CA HIS A 181 14.72 -1.57 17.81
C HIS A 181 14.24 -1.63 19.27
N ASP A 182 14.49 -0.58 20.06
CA ASP A 182 13.98 -0.47 21.44
C ASP A 182 12.46 -0.33 21.51
N ASP A 183 11.83 0.30 20.52
CA ASP A 183 10.37 0.39 20.45
C ASP A 183 9.76 -0.93 19.98
N VAL A 184 10.40 -1.61 19.02
CA VAL A 184 10.02 -2.99 18.64
C VAL A 184 10.12 -3.93 19.84
N LEU A 185 11.15 -3.79 20.69
CA LEU A 185 11.28 -4.56 21.92
C LEU A 185 10.17 -4.28 22.94
N LYS A 186 9.82 -3.00 23.13
CA LYS A 186 8.70 -2.62 24.01
C LYS A 186 7.39 -3.22 23.51
N LEU A 187 7.14 -3.18 22.20
CA LEU A 187 5.97 -3.80 21.56
C LEU A 187 5.93 -5.31 21.84
N ILE A 188 7.03 -6.03 21.60
CA ILE A 188 7.11 -7.47 21.86
C ILE A 188 6.82 -7.78 23.34
N ARG A 189 7.43 -7.03 24.27
CA ARG A 189 7.20 -7.23 25.72
C ARG A 189 5.77 -6.86 26.14
N ASN A 190 5.13 -5.92 25.45
CA ASN A 190 3.71 -5.62 25.64
C ASN A 190 2.84 -6.81 25.22
N TRP A 191 3.04 -7.32 24.00
CA TRP A 191 2.30 -8.46 23.47
C TRP A 191 2.56 -9.76 24.23
N GLU A 192 3.78 -9.97 24.75
CA GLU A 192 4.12 -11.11 25.61
C GLU A 192 3.21 -11.16 26.85
N LYS A 193 2.95 -10.01 27.48
CA LYS A 193 2.19 -9.91 28.74
C LYS A 193 0.69 -9.74 28.54
N ASN A 194 0.30 -8.90 27.60
CA ASN A 194 -1.08 -8.47 27.40
C ASN A 194 -1.79 -9.22 26.26
N GLY A 195 -1.02 -9.95 25.45
CA GLY A 195 -1.51 -10.62 24.26
C GLY A 195 -1.71 -9.68 23.07
N LYS A 196 -1.96 -10.29 21.92
CA LYS A 196 -2.36 -9.63 20.66
C LYS A 196 -3.21 -10.61 19.85
N GLU A 197 -4.06 -10.10 18.96
CA GLU A 197 -4.94 -10.93 18.17
C GLU A 197 -4.17 -11.92 17.28
N LEU A 198 -4.64 -13.16 17.20
CA LEU A 198 -4.06 -14.20 16.35
C LEU A 198 -4.14 -13.81 14.87
N GLY A 199 -3.01 -14.00 14.17
CA GLY A 199 -2.85 -13.60 12.76
C GLY A 199 -2.31 -12.19 12.58
N THR A 200 -2.18 -11.39 13.66
CA THR A 200 -1.52 -10.08 13.58
C THR A 200 -0.08 -10.23 13.09
N THR A 201 0.28 -9.42 12.10
CA THR A 201 1.59 -9.39 11.44
C THR A 201 2.09 -7.96 11.34
N TYR A 202 3.20 -7.65 12.01
CA TYR A 202 3.89 -6.36 11.88
C TYR A 202 5.21 -6.58 11.17
N LYS A 203 5.50 -5.78 10.15
CA LYS A 203 6.74 -5.85 9.38
C LYS A 203 7.50 -4.53 9.51
N PHE A 204 8.81 -4.64 9.70
CA PHE A 204 9.69 -3.49 9.85
C PHE A 204 10.87 -3.66 8.89
N ASP A 205 11.03 -2.71 7.98
CA ASP A 205 12.25 -2.62 7.20
C ASP A 205 13.45 -2.37 8.12
N ASP A 206 14.54 -3.09 7.86
CA ASP A 206 15.79 -3.01 8.61
C ASP A 206 16.90 -2.49 7.69
N TYR A 207 16.92 -1.16 7.52
CA TYR A 207 17.96 -0.45 6.75
C TYR A 207 19.37 -0.62 7.31
N LYS A 208 19.50 -1.15 8.53
CA LYS A 208 20.78 -1.41 9.22
C LYS A 208 21.20 -2.88 9.10
N ALA A 209 20.63 -3.61 8.15
CA ALA A 209 20.95 -5.00 7.95
C ALA A 209 22.44 -5.28 7.75
N GLY A 210 22.91 -6.38 8.33
CA GLY A 210 24.33 -6.72 8.39
C GLY A 210 25.12 -5.99 9.48
N SER A 211 24.54 -4.95 10.11
CA SER A 211 25.11 -4.31 11.30
C SER A 211 24.67 -5.01 12.59
N GLN A 212 25.50 -4.88 13.64
CA GLN A 212 25.10 -5.21 15.01
C GLN A 212 23.94 -4.32 15.51
N MET A 213 23.72 -3.17 14.86
CA MET A 213 22.62 -2.25 15.18
C MET A 213 21.28 -2.62 14.53
N SER A 214 21.24 -3.64 13.67
CA SER A 214 19.99 -4.15 13.09
C SER A 214 19.01 -4.59 14.17
N THR A 215 17.72 -4.39 13.92
CA THR A 215 16.62 -4.79 14.81
C THR A 215 16.74 -6.27 15.11
N MET A 216 16.98 -7.10 14.09
CA MET A 216 17.18 -8.54 14.27
C MET A 216 18.32 -8.87 15.26
N CYS A 217 19.50 -8.26 15.13
CA CYS A 217 20.64 -8.54 16.00
C CYS A 217 20.36 -8.12 17.45
N GLN A 218 19.72 -6.97 17.65
CA GLN A 218 19.34 -6.48 18.97
C GLN A 218 18.30 -7.39 19.63
N LEU A 219 17.28 -7.83 18.89
CA LEU A 219 16.29 -8.80 19.36
C LEU A 219 16.96 -10.13 19.74
N LYS A 220 17.84 -10.68 18.89
CA LYS A 220 18.58 -11.93 19.17
C LYS A 220 19.43 -11.86 20.45
N LYS A 221 19.96 -10.68 20.77
CA LYS A 221 20.79 -10.45 21.96
C LYS A 221 19.92 -10.30 23.22
N LYS A 222 18.90 -9.44 23.17
CA LYS A 222 18.07 -9.09 24.34
C LYS A 222 16.99 -10.13 24.66
N LEU A 223 16.61 -10.98 23.70
CA LEU A 223 15.61 -12.05 23.85
C LEU A 223 16.23 -13.44 23.65
N SER A 224 17.48 -13.60 24.09
CA SER A 224 18.27 -14.80 23.82
C SER A 224 17.68 -16.08 24.44
N GLU A 225 16.88 -15.93 25.49
CA GLU A 225 16.12 -16.97 26.17
C GLU A 225 15.05 -17.62 25.27
N PHE A 226 14.55 -16.89 24.25
CA PHE A 226 13.50 -17.33 23.34
C PHE A 226 14.03 -17.83 21.98
N LYS A 227 15.34 -18.09 21.87
CA LYS A 227 15.97 -18.57 20.64
C LYS A 227 15.36 -19.88 20.16
N ASN A 228 14.93 -19.90 18.90
CA ASN A 228 14.45 -21.11 18.27
C ASN A 228 15.61 -22.02 17.88
N LYS A 229 15.73 -23.18 18.54
CA LYS A 229 16.75 -24.20 18.24
C LYS A 229 16.61 -24.81 16.84
N ARG A 230 15.44 -24.68 16.21
CA ARG A 230 15.15 -25.18 14.85
C ARG A 230 15.32 -24.12 13.77
N TYR A 231 15.80 -22.93 14.12
CA TYR A 231 16.08 -21.88 13.14
C TYR A 231 17.13 -22.37 12.14
N ASN A 232 16.78 -22.36 10.86
CA ASN A 232 17.62 -22.89 9.78
C ASN A 232 18.18 -21.78 8.86
N GLY A 233 17.98 -20.50 9.22
CA GLY A 233 18.41 -19.37 8.40
C GLY A 233 17.46 -19.00 7.26
N THR A 234 16.31 -19.66 7.11
CA THR A 234 15.32 -19.32 6.08
C THR A 234 14.22 -18.41 6.62
N THR A 235 13.58 -17.68 5.70
CA THR A 235 12.41 -16.82 5.96
C THR A 235 11.19 -17.58 6.50
N GLU A 236 11.14 -18.89 6.30
CA GLU A 236 10.05 -19.76 6.76
C GLU A 236 10.19 -20.20 8.22
N SER A 237 11.38 -20.02 8.81
CA SER A 237 11.64 -20.41 10.19
C SER A 237 11.81 -19.17 11.08
N PRO A 238 11.04 -19.06 12.18
CA PRO A 238 11.23 -17.94 13.10
C PRO A 238 12.54 -18.14 13.88
N PHE A 239 13.30 -17.07 14.08
CA PHE A 239 14.54 -17.13 14.87
C PHE A 239 14.29 -16.93 16.38
N LEU A 240 13.17 -16.31 16.74
CA LEU A 240 12.65 -16.26 18.12
C LEU A 240 11.21 -16.78 18.15
N ILE A 241 10.87 -17.51 19.21
CA ILE A 241 9.49 -17.94 19.51
C ILE A 241 9.21 -17.53 20.95
N ILE A 242 8.38 -16.51 21.12
CA ILE A 242 8.11 -15.89 22.41
C ILE A 242 6.68 -16.28 22.84
N PRO A 243 6.50 -17.05 23.92
CA PRO A 243 5.18 -17.43 24.39
C PRO A 243 4.43 -16.18 24.87
N ILE A 244 3.12 -16.14 24.63
CA ILE A 244 2.23 -15.12 25.19
C ILE A 244 1.62 -15.67 26.48
N ASP A 245 1.67 -14.88 27.56
CA ASP A 245 1.19 -15.29 28.88
C ASP A 245 -0.28 -15.74 28.84
N ASN A 246 -0.55 -16.87 29.50
CA ASN A 246 -1.89 -17.46 29.66
C ASN A 246 -2.63 -17.80 28.34
N THR A 247 -1.93 -17.95 27.22
CA THR A 247 -2.53 -18.35 25.93
C THR A 247 -1.80 -19.51 25.27
N THR A 248 -2.38 -20.08 24.21
CA THR A 248 -1.73 -21.06 23.33
C THR A 248 -1.01 -20.42 22.15
N SER A 249 -0.92 -19.10 22.12
CA SER A 249 -0.31 -18.31 21.05
C SER A 249 1.12 -17.89 21.39
N CYS A 250 1.91 -17.62 20.38
CA CYS A 250 3.26 -17.10 20.49
C CYS A 250 3.55 -16.04 19.44
N ILE A 251 4.46 -15.13 19.76
CA ILE A 251 5.04 -14.18 18.82
C ILE A 251 6.21 -14.87 18.14
N ASN A 252 6.05 -15.16 16.86
CA ASN A 252 7.10 -15.67 16.00
C ASN A 252 7.80 -14.49 15.33
N VAL A 253 9.12 -14.42 15.49
CA VAL A 253 9.95 -13.37 14.88
C VAL A 253 10.72 -13.96 13.72
N TYR A 254 10.45 -13.49 12.51
CA TYR A 254 11.11 -13.91 11.28
C TYR A 254 12.03 -12.80 10.78
N SER A 255 13.00 -13.20 9.96
CA SER A 255 13.83 -12.27 9.20
C SER A 255 13.76 -12.67 7.73
N THR A 256 13.60 -11.69 6.84
CA THR A 256 13.83 -11.90 5.42
C THR A 256 15.30 -11.67 5.12
N GLY A 257 15.90 -12.56 4.34
CA GLY A 257 17.32 -12.46 4.03
C GLY A 257 17.66 -13.28 2.79
N GLN A 258 17.73 -12.60 1.64
CA GLN A 258 18.64 -12.95 0.53
C GLN A 258 18.73 -11.91 -0.59
N THR A 259 17.82 -10.93 -0.70
CA THR A 259 17.84 -9.95 -1.81
C THR A 259 17.54 -8.53 -1.34
N GLY A 260 18.58 -7.80 -0.89
CA GLY A 260 18.59 -6.33 -0.80
C GLY A 260 17.78 -5.67 0.32
N GLU A 261 16.59 -6.19 0.61
CA GLU A 261 15.67 -5.69 1.64
C GLU A 261 15.62 -6.72 2.77
N PHE A 262 15.98 -6.27 3.97
CA PHE A 262 15.91 -7.08 5.18
C PHE A 262 14.77 -6.56 6.01
N GLU A 263 13.83 -7.43 6.32
CA GLU A 263 12.69 -7.11 7.16
C GLU A 263 12.76 -7.93 8.45
N THR A 264 12.36 -7.32 9.56
CA THR A 264 11.97 -8.03 10.77
C THR A 264 10.45 -8.16 10.79
N ILE A 265 9.96 -9.40 10.87
CA ILE A 265 8.53 -9.68 10.85
C ILE A 265 8.12 -10.28 12.20
N LEU A 266 7.18 -9.62 12.87
CA LEU A 266 6.49 -10.14 14.05
C LEU A 266 5.17 -10.74 13.62
N LYS A 267 4.92 -11.99 13.99
CA LYS A 267 3.65 -12.66 13.67
C LYS A 267 3.09 -13.41 14.87
N VAL A 268 1.83 -13.19 15.18
CA VAL A 268 1.13 -13.88 16.27
C VAL A 268 0.48 -15.15 15.71
N GLU A 269 0.97 -16.32 16.14
CA GLU A 269 0.50 -17.62 15.67
C GLU A 269 0.26 -18.58 16.84
N HIS A 270 -0.44 -19.70 16.58
CA HIS A 270 -0.50 -20.78 17.57
C HIS A 270 0.89 -21.37 17.82
N ALA A 271 1.18 -21.67 19.08
CA ALA A 271 2.34 -22.46 19.45
C ALA A 271 2.24 -23.83 18.76
N LYS A 272 3.18 -24.13 17.85
CA LYS A 272 3.23 -25.44 17.19
C LYS A 272 3.38 -26.51 18.27
N GLN A 273 2.35 -27.33 18.47
CA GLN A 273 2.42 -28.48 19.37
C GLN A 273 3.61 -29.34 18.97
N LYS A 274 4.46 -29.70 19.94
CA LYS A 274 5.52 -30.70 19.75
C LYS A 274 4.83 -32.00 19.32
N ARG A 275 4.90 -32.31 18.02
CA ARG A 275 4.83 -33.70 17.54
C ARG A 275 6.20 -34.33 17.71
#